data_AF-A0A254UJC1-F1
#
_entry.id   AF-A0A254UJC1-F1
#
_cell.length_a   1.000
_cell.length_b   1.000
_cell.length_c   1.000
_cell.angle_alpha   90.00
_cell.angle_beta   90.00
_cell.angle_gamma   90.00
#
_symmetry.space_group_name_H-M   'P 1'
#
loop_
_entity.id
_entity.type
_entity.pdbx_description
1 polymer ?
#
loop_
_entity_poly.entity_id
_entity_poly.type
_entity_poly.pdbx_seq_one_letter_code
_entity_poly.pdbx_strand_id
1 'polypeptide(L)'
;MPETTTAEELISLLRLEREAIRAAEFSDLIALSDRKERAMAALTKPDRGRVEQIQALARENQVLLASALEGVRAAQARLEVIVAAAKGFDSYDREGRPQPIRRGSADFERRA
;
A
#
# COMPACT_ATOMS: atom_id res chain seq x y z
N MET A 1 29.90 24.83 4.61
CA MET A 1 29.96 23.35 4.61
C MET A 1 28.67 22.82 3.99
N PRO A 2 28.54 22.79 2.64
CA PRO A 2 27.28 22.41 1.97
C PRO A 2 26.98 20.89 2.03
N GLU A 3 28.00 20.05 2.17
CA GLU A 3 27.87 18.58 2.07
C GLU A 3 27.15 17.95 3.26
N THR A 4 27.38 18.51 4.45
CA THR A 4 26.72 18.15 5.72
C THR A 4 25.20 18.33 5.61
N THR A 5 24.79 19.41 4.95
CA THR A 5 23.38 19.80 4.79
C THR A 5 22.64 18.87 3.83
N THR A 6 23.26 18.47 2.72
CA THR A 6 22.62 17.56 1.74
C THR A 6 22.37 16.17 2.32
N ALA A 7 23.32 15.65 3.11
CA ALA A 7 23.14 14.34 3.74
C ALA A 7 22.08 14.37 4.85
N GLU A 8 21.99 15.46 5.61
CA GLU A 8 20.94 15.68 6.62
C GLU A 8 19.55 15.86 5.98
N GLU A 9 19.49 16.52 4.82
CA GLU A 9 18.28 16.60 4.01
C GLU A 9 17.82 15.21 3.59
N LEU A 10 18.72 14.38 3.06
CA LEU A 10 18.38 13.03 2.64
C LEU A 10 17.88 12.16 3.81
N ILE A 11 18.53 12.22 4.97
CA ILE A 11 18.07 11.55 6.20
C ILE A 11 16.67 12.03 6.59
N SER A 12 16.39 13.32 6.48
CA SER A 12 15.08 13.88 6.78
C SER A 12 14.01 13.42 5.79
N LEU A 13 14.35 13.35 4.50
CA LEU A 13 13.46 12.81 3.46
C LEU A 13 13.13 11.34 3.70
N LEU A 14 14.12 10.51 4.11
CA LEU A 14 13.88 9.11 4.45
C LEU A 14 12.97 8.96 5.68
N ARG A 15 13.09 9.85 6.68
CA ARG A 15 12.16 9.87 7.83
C ARG A 15 10.75 10.27 7.42
N LEU A 16 10.60 11.27 6.55
CA LEU A 16 9.30 11.69 6.02
C LEU A 16 8.64 10.57 5.20
N GLU A 17 9.41 9.87 4.37
CA GLU A 17 8.93 8.70 3.63
C GLU A 17 8.39 7.61 4.56
N ARG A 18 9.11 7.32 5.65
CA ARG A 18 8.63 6.36 6.64
C ARG A 18 7.27 6.74 7.22
N GLU A 19 7.10 8.00 7.61
CA GLU A 19 5.81 8.46 8.15
C GLU A 19 4.70 8.44 7.10
N ALA A 20 4.99 8.82 5.85
CA ALA A 20 4.04 8.75 4.75
C ALA A 20 3.57 7.31 4.47
N ILE A 21 4.50 6.33 4.46
CA ILE A 21 4.14 4.91 4.29
C ILE A 21 3.25 4.43 5.44
N ARG A 22 3.57 4.80 6.69
CA ARG A 22 2.77 4.42 7.87
C ARG A 22 1.38 5.06 7.89
N ALA A 23 1.27 6.29 7.40
CA ALA A 23 0.02 7.01 7.27
C ALA A 23 -0.80 6.59 6.04
N ALA A 24 -0.25 5.71 5.18
CA ALA A 24 -0.82 5.33 3.89
C ALA A 24 -1.02 6.51 2.91
N GLU A 25 -0.26 7.60 3.09
CA GLU A 25 -0.27 8.79 2.22
C GLU A 25 0.63 8.55 0.99
N PHE A 26 0.26 7.57 0.16
CA PHE A 26 1.11 7.10 -0.94
C PHE A 26 1.28 8.13 -2.06
N SER A 27 0.38 9.12 -2.18
CA SER A 27 0.52 10.23 -3.13
C SER A 27 1.79 11.06 -2.88
N ASP A 28 2.13 11.24 -1.61
CA ASP A 28 3.26 12.08 -1.19
C ASP A 28 4.61 11.42 -1.51
N LEU A 29 4.62 10.09 -1.69
CA LEU A 29 5.82 9.33 -2.04
C LEU A 29 6.41 9.72 -3.39
N ILE A 30 5.57 10.16 -4.34
CA ILE A 30 6.04 10.60 -5.67
C ILE A 30 6.92 11.84 -5.51
N ALA A 31 6.40 12.86 -4.82
CA ALA A 31 7.13 14.10 -4.56
C ALA A 31 8.39 13.86 -3.70
N LEU A 32 8.33 12.93 -2.75
CA LEU A 32 9.49 12.54 -1.94
C LEU A 32 10.56 11.83 -2.79
N SER A 33 10.17 11.02 -3.77
CA SER A 33 11.11 10.36 -4.70
C SER A 33 11.94 11.39 -5.48
N ASP A 34 11.29 12.38 -6.09
CA ASP A 34 11.96 13.43 -6.86
C ASP A 34 12.92 14.28 -6.01
N ARG A 35 12.58 14.49 -4.73
CA ARG A 35 13.44 15.22 -3.79
C ARG A 35 14.64 14.38 -3.39
N LYS A 36 14.46 13.08 -3.15
CA LYS A 36 15.56 12.14 -2.83
C LYS A 36 16.54 12.04 -3.99
N GLU A 37 16.06 11.96 -5.23
CA GLU A 37 16.93 11.87 -6.40
C GLU A 37 17.80 13.12 -6.56
N ARG A 38 17.22 14.31 -6.36
CA ARG A 38 17.98 15.58 -6.35
C ARG A 38 19.00 15.64 -5.21
N ALA A 39 18.61 15.26 -3.99
CA ALA A 39 19.52 15.24 -2.85
C ALA A 39 20.66 14.23 -3.05
N MET A 40 20.38 13.06 -3.62
CA MET A 40 21.38 12.06 -3.99
C MET A 40 22.34 12.57 -5.07
N ALA A 41 21.84 13.24 -6.10
CA ALA A 41 22.69 13.82 -7.16
C ALA A 41 23.60 14.95 -6.63
N ALA A 42 23.14 15.70 -5.63
CA ALA A 42 23.92 16.74 -4.97
C ALA A 42 24.92 16.19 -3.93
N LEU A 43 24.91 14.89 -3.65
CA LEU A 43 25.72 14.25 -2.62
C LEU A 43 27.09 13.82 -3.20
N THR A 44 28.12 14.63 -3.00
CA THR A 44 29.44 14.40 -3.62
C THR A 44 30.39 13.54 -2.79
N LYS A 45 30.45 13.69 -1.46
CA LYS A 45 31.35 12.92 -0.56
C LYS A 45 30.82 12.81 0.88
N PRO A 46 29.78 12.01 1.13
CA PRO A 46 29.31 11.77 2.49
C PRO A 46 30.37 11.02 3.31
N ASP A 47 30.47 11.34 4.61
CA ASP A 47 31.28 10.55 5.54
C ASP A 47 30.69 9.13 5.69
N ARG A 48 31.55 8.17 6.03
CA ARG A 48 31.16 6.75 6.13
C ARG A 48 29.98 6.53 7.09
N GLY A 49 29.96 7.23 8.23
CA GLY A 49 28.89 7.10 9.22
C GLY A 49 27.55 7.55 8.67
N ARG A 50 27.52 8.66 7.92
CA ARG A 50 26.32 9.11 7.23
C ARG A 50 25.87 8.17 6.12
N VAL A 51 26.78 7.59 5.35
CA VAL A 51 26.44 6.58 4.33
C VAL A 51 25.76 5.37 4.97
N GLU A 52 26.34 4.85 6.06
CA GLU A 52 25.79 3.71 6.80
C GLU A 52 24.40 4.05 7.36
N GLN A 53 24.21 5.26 7.88
CA GLN A 53 22.92 5.74 8.38
C GLN A 53 21.86 5.85 7.26
N ILE A 54 22.21 6.47 6.13
CA ILE A 54 21.32 6.62 4.96
C ILE A 54 20.91 5.23 4.46
N GLN A 55 21.87 4.30 4.36
CA GLN A 55 21.63 2.94 3.89
C GLN A 55 20.70 2.16 4.84
N ALA A 56 20.89 2.29 6.15
CA ALA A 56 20.02 1.66 7.14
C ALA A 56 18.57 2.16 7.01
N LEU A 57 18.37 3.48 6.99
CA LEU A 57 17.05 4.10 6.83
C LEU A 57 16.38 3.72 5.51
N ALA A 58 17.12 3.72 4.40
CA ALA A 58 16.59 3.32 3.11
C ALA A 58 16.14 1.86 3.09
N ARG A 59 16.91 0.95 3.74
CA ARG A 59 16.57 -0.47 3.82
C ARG A 59 15.32 -0.70 4.68
N GLU A 60 15.21 -0.01 5.81
CA GLU A 60 14.00 -0.05 6.65
C GLU A 60 12.77 0.41 5.88
N ASN A 61 12.87 1.52 5.15
CA ASN A 61 11.78 2.03 4.32
C ASN A 61 11.39 1.07 3.20
N GLN A 62 12.37 0.41 2.56
CA GLN A 62 12.11 -0.55 1.49
C GLN A 62 11.33 -1.76 2.00
N VAL A 63 11.70 -2.29 3.18
CA VAL A 63 10.96 -3.37 3.84
C VAL A 63 9.54 -2.91 4.18
N LEU A 64 9.40 -1.72 4.76
CA LEU A 64 8.09 -1.17 5.14
C LEU A 64 7.18 -0.98 3.93
N LEU A 65 7.70 -0.47 2.82
CA LEU A 65 6.95 -0.28 1.58
C LEU A 65 6.49 -1.61 0.98
N ALA A 66 7.34 -2.64 1.01
CA ALA A 66 6.96 -3.98 0.57
C ALA A 66 5.81 -4.55 1.42
N SER A 67 5.90 -4.43 2.75
CA SER A 67 4.81 -4.84 3.65
C SER A 67 3.52 -4.05 3.43
N ALA A 68 3.61 -2.74 3.18
CA ALA A 68 2.45 -1.92 2.86
C ALA A 68 1.77 -2.38 1.55
N LEU A 69 2.56 -2.71 0.52
CA LEU A 69 2.05 -3.22 -0.75
C LEU A 69 1.32 -4.56 -0.59
N GLU A 70 1.87 -5.48 0.20
CA GLU A 70 1.21 -6.74 0.54
C GLU A 70 -0.13 -6.50 1.26
N GLY A 71 -0.15 -5.56 2.21
CA GLY A 71 -1.37 -5.18 2.93
C GLY A 71 -2.45 -4.62 2.01
N VAL A 72 -2.08 -3.72 1.08
CA VAL A 72 -3.01 -3.16 0.08
C VAL A 72 -3.59 -4.26 -0.80
N ARG A 73 -2.76 -5.18 -1.30
CA ARG A 73 -3.22 -6.32 -2.11
C ARG A 73 -4.18 -7.22 -1.35
N ALA A 74 -3.89 -7.52 -0.09
CA ALA A 74 -4.78 -8.32 0.76
C ALA A 74 -6.14 -7.62 0.98
N ALA A 75 -6.14 -6.30 1.17
CA ALA A 75 -7.37 -5.52 1.30
C ALA A 75 -8.19 -5.53 -0.01
N GLN A 76 -7.53 -5.37 -1.15
CA GLN A 76 -8.17 -5.47 -2.47
C GLN A 76 -8.83 -6.83 -2.69
N ALA A 77 -8.10 -7.93 -2.45
CA ALA A 77 -8.66 -9.28 -2.57
C ALA A 77 -9.87 -9.49 -1.66
N ARG A 78 -9.84 -8.94 -0.44
CA ARG A 78 -10.98 -9.01 0.49
C ARG A 78 -12.18 -8.22 -0.01
N LEU A 79 -11.97 -7.04 -0.60
CA LEU A 79 -13.03 -6.23 -1.19
C LEU A 79 -13.67 -6.94 -2.39
N GLU A 80 -12.88 -7.57 -3.25
CA GLU A 80 -13.38 -8.34 -4.39
C GLU A 80 -14.33 -9.46 -3.95
N VAL A 81 -13.97 -10.21 -2.90
CA VAL A 81 -14.82 -11.27 -2.32
C VAL A 81 -16.15 -10.69 -1.82
N ILE A 82 -16.11 -9.55 -1.12
CA ILE A 82 -17.31 -8.90 -0.61
C ILE A 82 -18.21 -8.43 -1.75
N VAL A 83 -17.64 -7.80 -2.77
CA VAL A 83 -18.37 -7.32 -3.95
C VAL A 83 -18.96 -8.47 -4.75
N ALA A 84 -18.23 -9.58 -4.91
CA ALA A 84 -18.71 -10.77 -5.59
C ALA A 84 -19.88 -11.41 -4.84
N ALA A 85 -19.79 -11.57 -3.52
CA ALA A 85 -20.89 -12.09 -2.70
C ALA A 85 -22.12 -11.18 -2.71
N ALA A 86 -21.93 -9.86 -2.81
CA ALA A 86 -23.03 -8.90 -2.89
C ALA A 86 -23.81 -8.95 -4.23
N LYS A 87 -23.19 -9.45 -5.32
CA LYS A 87 -23.84 -9.58 -6.64
C LYS A 87 -24.85 -10.75 -6.71
N GLY A 88 -24.96 -11.55 -5.66
CA GLY A 88 -25.87 -12.70 -5.59
C GLY A 88 -25.16 -14.01 -5.95
N PHE A 89 -25.73 -15.13 -5.48
CA PHE A 89 -25.21 -16.47 -5.77
C PHE A 89 -26.12 -17.14 -6.80
N ASP A 90 -25.57 -17.67 -7.89
CA ASP A 90 -26.32 -18.57 -8.77
C ASP A 90 -26.36 -19.96 -8.10
N SER A 91 -27.54 -20.39 -7.67
CA SER A 91 -27.77 -21.74 -7.18
C SER A 91 -28.32 -22.59 -8.31
N TYR A 92 -27.87 -23.84 -8.41
CA TYR A 92 -28.46 -24.77 -9.37
C TYR A 92 -29.72 -25.41 -8.75
N ASP A 93 -30.80 -25.52 -9.54
CA ASP A 93 -31.98 -26.28 -9.13
C ASP A 93 -31.70 -27.80 -9.15
N ARG A 94 -32.68 -28.61 -8.74
CA ARG A 94 -32.57 -30.08 -8.74
C ARG A 94 -32.41 -30.69 -10.14
N GLU A 95 -32.64 -29.89 -11.19
CA GLU A 95 -32.54 -30.27 -12.61
C GLU A 95 -31.22 -29.76 -13.24
N GLY A 96 -30.36 -29.10 -12.46
CA GLY A 96 -29.06 -28.58 -12.88
C GLY A 96 -29.10 -27.23 -13.60
N ARG A 97 -30.21 -26.50 -13.55
CA ARG A 97 -30.33 -25.17 -14.19
C ARG A 97 -29.90 -24.06 -13.23
N PRO A 98 -29.13 -23.07 -13.69
CA PRO A 98 -28.70 -21.95 -12.86
C PRO A 98 -29.90 -21.04 -12.52
N GLN A 99 -30.13 -20.84 -11.23
CA GLN A 99 -31.18 -19.98 -10.67
C GLN A 99 -30.53 -18.89 -9.79
N PRO A 100 -30.63 -17.61 -10.16
CA PRO A 100 -29.98 -16.53 -9.42
C PRO A 100 -30.68 -16.30 -8.06
N ILE A 101 -29.98 -16.57 -6.96
CA ILE A 101 -30.38 -16.17 -5.61
C ILE A 101 -29.95 -14.72 -5.40
N ARG A 102 -30.84 -13.78 -5.72
CA ARG A 102 -30.68 -12.38 -5.34
C ARG A 102 -31.31 -12.17 -3.96
N ARG A 103 -30.66 -11.38 -3.09
CA ARG A 103 -31.31 -10.84 -1.88
C ARG A 103 -32.36 -9.81 -2.31
N GLY A 104 -33.54 -10.29 -2.68
CA GLY A 104 -34.71 -9.48 -2.99
C GLY A 104 -35.96 -10.18 -2.48
N SER A 105 -36.60 -9.57 -1.49
CA SER A 105 -37.92 -9.87 -0.90
C SER A 105 -38.21 -11.33 -0.56
N ALA A 106 -38.26 -11.58 0.75
CA ALA A 106 -38.82 -12.77 1.37
C ALA A 106 -40.28 -13.01 0.96
N ASP A 107 -40.52 -13.80 -0.09
CA ASP A 107 -41.73 -14.60 -0.18
C ASP A 107 -41.44 -15.97 0.43
N PHE A 108 -41.33 -15.97 1.76
CA PHE A 108 -41.44 -17.21 2.54
C PHE A 108 -42.92 -17.62 2.51
N GLU A 109 -43.30 -18.42 1.50
CA GLU A 109 -44.59 -19.09 1.47
C GLU A 109 -44.64 -20.10 2.63
N ARG A 110 -45.30 -19.71 3.72
CA ARG A 110 -45.56 -20.54 4.90
C ARG A 110 -46.61 -21.59 4.53
N ARG A 111 -46.18 -22.81 4.20
CA ARG A 111 -47.12 -23.93 4.00
C ARG A 111 -47.55 -24.48 5.37
N ALA A 112 -48.84 -24.29 5.64
CA ALA A 112 -49.60 -24.94 6.72
C ALA A 112 -49.84 -26.42 6.40
#